data_AF-C5BK08-F1
#
_entry.id   AF-C5BK08-F1
#
_cell.length_a   1.000
_cell.length_b   1.000
_cell.length_c   1.000
_cell.angle_alpha   90.00
_cell.angle_beta   90.00
_cell.angle_gamma   90.00
#
_symmetry.space_group_name_H-M   'P 1'
#
loop_
_entity.id
_entity.type
_entity.pdbx_description
1 polymer ?
#
loop_
_entity_poly.entity_id
_entity_poly.type
_entity_poly.pdbx_seq_one_letter_code
_entity_poly.pdbx_strand_id
1 'polypeptide(L)'
;MSKTCCSSSQEGQAVAHASASGDTVSCHTSASDHQSQAKASTQDSCCSSSASASSQSTASASSAATVSSCCGSTSSPAANSTKSTSSCCDTPKGRIDYLLWGSLTGVLVGYANYLFASYLGVEHTANALLTMSHAIYDLLNTMAWGLVLGVFMVALLSKVPRDLVMSVLGTHGGFNGMLRATGAGLLLDLCSHGILMVGAKLYERGASIGQVMAFLIASPWNSFSLTLILIALIGFGWTIAFILLSAVIAIATGLMFDALVKRGTLPANPNSTPLDDDFQFWPAARTALAQGNYTRAGWWQFVKDGVRESRMVIRWLMFGILLAALIRTFVPPDYFSQYFGPTALGLAVTLIAATVLEVCSEGSTPIAADIFTRAAAPGNSFGFLMTGVSTDYTEIMVLKDATRSWKIALFLPLLTLPQVVVVALVLNGFSS
;
A
#
# COMPACT_ATOMS: atom_id res chain seq x y z
N MET A 1 -22.51 25.75 41.83
CA MET A 1 -23.91 25.90 42.27
C MET A 1 -24.70 24.74 41.66
N SER A 2 -24.52 23.52 42.16
CA SER A 2 -25.15 22.95 43.37
C SER A 2 -26.67 23.00 43.31
N LYS A 3 -27.27 21.83 43.10
CA LYS A 3 -28.44 21.35 43.83
C LYS A 3 -28.37 19.81 43.84
N THR A 4 -28.67 19.05 44.88
CA THR A 4 -28.81 19.23 46.33
C THR A 4 -28.85 17.80 46.88
N CYS A 5 -28.17 17.53 48.00
CA CYS A 5 -28.23 16.27 48.74
C CYS A 5 -29.58 16.02 49.42
N CYS A 6 -29.91 14.74 49.61
CA CYS A 6 -30.49 14.07 50.79
C CYS A 6 -30.70 12.59 50.40
N SER A 7 -30.40 11.53 51.16
CA SER A 7 -30.29 11.32 52.60
C SER A 7 -29.69 9.93 52.88
N SER A 8 -28.98 9.80 54.02
CA SER A 8 -29.03 8.72 55.02
C SER A 8 -27.74 7.97 55.40
N SER A 9 -27.52 8.02 56.72
CA SER A 9 -26.86 7.09 57.65
C SER A 9 -25.34 7.12 57.92
N GLN A 10 -25.04 7.52 59.19
CA GLN A 10 -24.17 6.88 60.22
C GLN A 10 -22.73 6.52 59.83
N GLU A 11 -21.64 6.79 60.54
CA GLU A 11 -21.23 7.09 61.94
C GLU A 11 -19.94 7.96 61.83
N GLY A 12 -19.66 8.95 62.68
CA GLY A 12 -19.00 8.75 63.98
C GLY A 12 -17.46 8.94 63.90
N GLN A 13 -16.90 9.81 64.76
CA GLN A 13 -15.47 10.16 64.98
C GLN A 13 -14.95 11.37 64.16
N ALA A 14 -14.91 12.61 64.66
CA ALA A 14 -14.18 13.22 65.78
C ALA A 14 -12.74 13.70 65.45
N VAL A 15 -12.53 14.99 65.78
CA VAL A 15 -11.28 15.68 66.20
C VAL A 15 -10.56 16.60 65.18
N ALA A 16 -10.78 17.91 65.41
CA ALA A 16 -9.86 19.06 65.50
C ALA A 16 -8.97 19.51 64.31
N HIS A 17 -9.15 20.76 63.86
CA HIS A 17 -8.37 21.97 64.25
C HIS A 17 -8.82 23.17 63.36
N ALA A 18 -9.29 24.29 63.95
CA ALA A 18 -8.58 25.58 64.06
C ALA A 18 -8.19 26.20 62.70
N SER A 19 -8.37 27.47 62.35
CA SER A 19 -8.79 28.71 63.01
C SER A 19 -8.83 29.79 61.90
N ALA A 20 -9.66 30.83 62.08
CA ALA A 20 -9.57 32.26 61.67
C ALA A 20 -8.67 32.65 60.47
N SER A 21 -8.99 33.60 59.58
CA SER A 21 -9.67 34.90 59.66
C SER A 21 -9.68 35.43 58.21
N GLY A 22 -10.73 36.05 57.68
CA GLY A 22 -11.03 37.46 57.90
C GLY A 22 -10.25 38.36 56.94
N ASP A 23 -10.87 38.77 55.83
CA ASP A 23 -11.12 40.19 55.51
C ASP A 23 -11.28 40.47 54.00
N THR A 24 -12.45 41.02 53.74
CA THR A 24 -12.96 41.73 52.56
C THR A 24 -12.17 43.00 52.25
N VAL A 25 -11.89 43.30 50.97
CA VAL A 25 -12.03 44.66 50.39
C VAL A 25 -12.37 44.58 48.90
N SER A 26 -13.32 45.42 48.54
CA SER A 26 -14.04 45.62 47.28
C SER A 26 -13.36 46.55 46.26
N CYS A 27 -13.92 46.51 45.05
CA CYS A 27 -13.65 47.19 43.79
C CYS A 27 -13.37 48.70 43.81
N HIS A 28 -12.62 49.18 42.80
CA HIS A 28 -12.95 50.42 42.09
C HIS A 28 -12.49 50.39 40.60
N THR A 29 -13.35 50.98 39.78
CA THR A 29 -13.38 51.10 38.31
C THR A 29 -12.89 52.46 37.80
N SER A 30 -12.36 52.52 36.58
CA SER A 30 -12.49 53.57 35.52
C SER A 30 -11.66 53.11 34.29
N ALA A 31 -12.20 52.76 33.10
CA ALA A 31 -12.83 53.56 32.03
C ALA A 31 -11.92 54.73 31.59
N SER A 32 -11.45 54.87 30.33
CA SER A 32 -12.15 54.98 29.00
C SER A 32 -11.09 54.84 27.86
N ASP A 33 -11.33 54.59 26.56
CA ASP A 33 -12.54 54.58 25.72
C ASP A 33 -12.32 53.95 24.31
N HIS A 34 -13.43 53.48 23.71
CA HIS A 34 -13.74 53.19 22.28
C HIS A 34 -13.01 52.01 21.58
N GLN A 35 -13.63 51.06 20.85
CA GLN A 35 -14.90 51.03 20.11
C GLN A 35 -15.32 49.57 19.72
N SER A 36 -16.63 49.28 19.78
CA SER A 36 -17.41 48.21 19.09
C SER A 36 -17.23 46.70 19.36
N GLN A 37 -18.13 46.21 20.23
CA GLN A 37 -19.12 45.10 20.09
C GLN A 37 -18.89 44.05 18.97
N ALA A 38 -18.70 42.76 19.29
CA ALA A 38 -19.66 41.75 19.76
C ALA A 38 -20.54 41.09 18.67
N LYS A 39 -20.52 39.75 18.69
CA LYS A 39 -21.63 38.79 18.53
C LYS A 39 -21.45 37.75 17.40
N ALA A 40 -21.95 36.57 17.77
CA ALA A 40 -21.87 35.26 17.14
C ALA A 40 -22.71 35.09 15.86
N SER A 41 -22.65 33.86 15.32
CA SER A 41 -23.38 33.26 14.20
C SER A 41 -22.86 33.70 12.81
N THR A 42 -22.65 32.79 11.86
CA THR A 42 -23.72 32.07 11.17
C THR A 42 -23.19 30.82 10.44
N GLN A 43 -24.07 29.82 10.36
CA GLN A 43 -23.98 28.53 9.68
C GLN A 43 -23.97 28.64 8.14
N ASP A 44 -23.88 27.45 7.53
CA ASP A 44 -24.29 27.05 6.17
C ASP A 44 -23.27 27.30 5.05
N SER A 45 -22.89 26.29 4.25
CA SER A 45 -23.82 25.63 3.33
C SER A 45 -23.22 24.38 2.67
N CYS A 46 -24.13 23.50 2.27
CA CYS A 46 -23.91 22.26 1.54
C CYS A 46 -23.48 22.46 0.06
N CYS A 47 -22.75 21.47 -0.45
CA CYS A 47 -22.61 21.03 -1.85
C CYS A 47 -22.90 22.00 -3.00
N SER A 48 -21.91 22.21 -3.87
CA SER A 48 -22.20 22.37 -5.31
C SER A 48 -20.99 21.99 -6.19
N SER A 49 -21.12 20.86 -6.88
CA SER A 49 -20.54 20.68 -8.21
C SER A 49 -21.52 21.27 -9.22
N SER A 50 -20.95 21.99 -10.19
CA SER A 50 -21.60 22.63 -11.33
C SER A 50 -22.31 21.63 -12.25
N ALA A 51 -23.57 21.89 -12.56
CA ALA A 51 -24.18 21.51 -13.83
C ALA A 51 -25.25 22.54 -14.21
N SER A 52 -24.94 23.28 -15.27
CA SER A 52 -25.77 24.26 -15.95
C SER A 52 -26.84 23.58 -16.81
N ALA A 53 -28.12 23.93 -16.63
CA ALA A 53 -29.11 24.02 -17.71
C ALA A 53 -30.42 24.65 -17.22
N SER A 54 -30.72 25.83 -17.78
CA SER A 54 -32.03 26.36 -18.21
C SER A 54 -33.26 26.40 -17.29
N SER A 55 -33.76 27.64 -17.19
CA SER A 55 -35.16 28.10 -17.32
C SER A 55 -36.17 27.94 -16.17
N GLN A 56 -36.41 29.11 -15.53
CA GLN A 56 -37.69 29.79 -15.31
C GLN A 56 -38.81 29.12 -14.48
N SER A 57 -39.25 29.92 -13.48
CA SER A 57 -40.64 30.24 -13.14
C SER A 57 -41.14 29.84 -11.74
N THR A 58 -41.20 30.87 -10.88
CA THR A 58 -42.31 31.29 -10.00
C THR A 58 -42.98 30.34 -9.00
N ALA A 59 -43.03 30.85 -7.76
CA ALA A 59 -44.16 30.80 -6.80
C ALA A 59 -44.45 29.42 -6.15
N SER A 60 -44.85 29.28 -4.89
CA SER A 60 -45.15 30.18 -3.78
C SER A 60 -45.55 29.31 -2.57
N ALA A 61 -45.26 29.82 -1.37
CA ALA A 61 -46.09 29.75 -0.16
C ALA A 61 -46.24 28.45 0.65
N SER A 62 -45.95 28.65 1.96
CA SER A 62 -46.71 28.19 3.14
C SER A 62 -46.63 26.72 3.55
N SER A 63 -46.60 26.35 4.84
CA SER A 63 -46.33 26.99 6.14
C SER A 63 -46.69 25.95 7.20
N ALA A 64 -45.96 25.95 8.32
CA ALA A 64 -46.36 25.45 9.65
C ALA A 64 -46.55 23.93 9.83
N ALA A 65 -46.31 23.31 10.97
CA ALA A 65 -45.56 23.60 12.20
C ALA A 65 -45.69 22.34 13.09
N THR A 66 -44.82 22.24 14.09
CA THR A 66 -45.04 21.62 15.42
C THR A 66 -44.43 20.22 15.69
N VAL A 67 -43.30 20.33 16.41
CA VAL A 67 -42.54 19.42 17.28
C VAL A 67 -43.48 18.73 18.32
N SER A 68 -43.29 17.49 18.79
CA SER A 68 -42.23 17.00 19.69
C SER A 68 -42.68 15.70 20.39
N SER A 69 -41.74 14.86 20.83
CA SER A 69 -41.72 14.22 22.18
C SER A 69 -41.11 12.81 22.20
N CYS A 70 -40.42 12.51 23.30
CA CYS A 70 -39.49 11.42 23.55
C CYS A 70 -40.05 10.30 24.46
N CYS A 71 -39.61 9.05 24.17
CA CYS A 71 -39.26 7.91 25.06
C CYS A 71 -40.32 7.04 25.81
N GLY A 72 -40.21 5.71 25.54
CA GLY A 72 -40.41 4.54 26.44
C GLY A 72 -41.74 3.79 26.27
N SER A 73 -41.91 2.45 26.27
CA SER A 73 -41.11 1.20 26.37
C SER A 73 -42.10 0.03 26.05
N THR A 74 -41.76 -1.16 25.50
CA THR A 74 -41.39 -2.39 26.25
C THR A 74 -41.19 -3.65 25.35
N SER A 75 -40.33 -4.56 25.83
CA SER A 75 -40.20 -6.02 25.60
C SER A 75 -39.22 -6.57 24.52
N SER A 76 -38.30 -7.42 25.01
CA SER A 76 -37.20 -8.18 24.36
C SER A 76 -37.65 -9.58 23.86
N PRO A 77 -36.85 -10.47 23.20
CA PRO A 77 -35.37 -10.56 23.23
C PRO A 77 -34.62 -10.88 21.91
N ALA A 78 -33.32 -10.58 21.94
CA ALA A 78 -32.19 -11.29 21.30
C ALA A 78 -32.23 -11.69 19.80
N ALA A 79 -31.43 -10.97 18.99
CA ALA A 79 -30.60 -11.57 17.94
C ALA A 79 -29.42 -10.64 17.62
N ASN A 80 -28.19 -11.14 17.79
CA ASN A 80 -26.95 -10.48 17.42
C ASN A 80 -26.94 -10.13 15.92
N SER A 81 -26.88 -8.84 15.60
CA SER A 81 -26.34 -8.40 14.31
C SER A 81 -25.23 -7.38 14.56
N THR A 82 -24.00 -7.88 14.51
CA THR A 82 -22.78 -7.11 14.39
C THR A 82 -22.96 -6.12 13.24
N LYS A 83 -23.07 -4.82 13.55
CA LYS A 83 -22.97 -3.75 12.56
C LYS A 83 -21.60 -3.87 11.91
N SER A 84 -21.56 -4.37 10.67
CA SER A 84 -20.37 -4.28 9.85
C SER A 84 -20.12 -2.81 9.55
N THR A 85 -19.06 -2.27 10.12
CA THR A 85 -18.46 -1.01 9.65
C THR A 85 -18.12 -1.17 8.18
N SER A 86 -18.75 -0.33 7.35
CA SER A 86 -18.56 -0.25 5.91
C SER A 86 -17.08 -0.03 5.57
N SER A 87 -16.47 -1.05 4.98
CA SER A 87 -15.12 -0.98 4.41
C SER A 87 -15.18 -0.22 3.08
N CYS A 88 -14.33 0.79 2.92
CA CYS A 88 -14.19 1.60 1.70
C CYS A 88 -13.54 0.85 0.51
N CYS A 89 -13.54 -0.49 0.52
CA CYS A 89 -12.91 -1.32 -0.52
C CYS A 89 -13.84 -2.38 -1.12
N ASP A 90 -15.16 -2.20 -1.06
CA ASP A 90 -16.06 -2.97 -1.91
C ASP A 90 -16.15 -2.28 -3.28
N THR A 91 -15.46 -2.83 -4.27
CA THR A 91 -15.74 -2.52 -5.67
C THR A 91 -17.22 -2.86 -5.91
N PRO A 92 -18.02 -1.94 -6.46
CA PRO A 92 -19.44 -2.23 -6.69
C PRO A 92 -19.56 -3.48 -7.57
N LYS A 93 -20.26 -4.49 -7.06
CA LYS A 93 -20.58 -5.74 -7.79
C LYS A 93 -21.15 -5.38 -9.17
N GLY A 94 -20.41 -5.66 -10.23
CA GLY A 94 -20.94 -5.65 -11.60
C GLY A 94 -20.19 -4.85 -12.67
N ARG A 95 -19.08 -4.17 -12.38
CA ARG A 95 -18.27 -3.54 -13.45
C ARG A 95 -17.24 -4.54 -14.02
N ILE A 96 -17.28 -4.75 -15.33
CA ILE A 96 -16.29 -5.56 -16.07
C ILE A 96 -14.93 -4.88 -15.95
N ASP A 97 -13.89 -5.65 -15.60
CA ASP A 97 -12.51 -5.16 -15.56
C ASP A 97 -11.95 -5.07 -16.98
N TYR A 98 -12.21 -3.94 -17.65
CA TYR A 98 -11.77 -3.69 -19.03
C TYR A 98 -10.25 -3.80 -19.20
N LEU A 99 -9.47 -3.46 -18.16
CA LEU A 99 -8.01 -3.55 -18.22
C LEU A 99 -7.57 -5.01 -18.27
N LEU A 100 -8.11 -5.86 -17.38
CA LEU A 100 -7.82 -7.29 -17.39
C LEU A 100 -8.30 -7.95 -18.69
N TRP A 101 -9.56 -7.76 -19.07
CA TRP A 101 -10.11 -8.44 -20.25
C TRP A 101 -9.52 -7.92 -21.55
N GLY A 102 -9.26 -6.62 -21.67
CA GLY A 102 -8.61 -6.02 -22.82
C GLY A 102 -7.17 -6.49 -22.97
N SER A 103 -6.38 -6.41 -21.89
CA SER A 103 -4.98 -6.86 -21.93
C SER A 103 -4.87 -8.37 -22.17
N LEU A 104 -5.70 -9.16 -21.49
CA LEU A 104 -5.74 -10.61 -21.68
C LEU A 104 -6.11 -10.98 -23.12
N THR A 105 -7.11 -10.31 -23.70
CA THR A 105 -7.50 -10.56 -25.11
C THR A 105 -6.36 -10.21 -26.06
N GLY A 106 -5.71 -9.06 -25.88
CA GLY A 106 -4.56 -8.67 -26.70
C GLY A 106 -3.42 -9.67 -26.63
N VAL A 107 -3.09 -10.15 -25.42
CA VAL A 107 -2.06 -11.16 -25.19
C VAL A 107 -2.45 -12.49 -25.87
N LEU A 108 -3.68 -12.96 -25.68
CA LEU A 108 -4.17 -14.21 -26.27
C LEU A 108 -4.19 -14.15 -27.80
N VAL A 109 -4.61 -13.02 -28.38
CA VAL A 109 -4.61 -12.82 -29.83
C VAL A 109 -3.18 -12.81 -30.37
N GLY A 110 -2.25 -12.09 -29.73
CA GLY A 110 -0.84 -12.09 -30.13
C GLY A 110 -0.21 -13.48 -30.04
N TYR A 111 -0.48 -14.21 -28.95
CA TYR A 111 0.00 -15.58 -28.77
C TYR A 111 -0.57 -16.53 -29.85
N ALA A 112 -1.88 -16.46 -30.12
CA ALA A 112 -2.53 -17.25 -31.17
C ALA A 112 -2.00 -16.88 -32.57
N ASN A 113 -1.73 -15.60 -32.83
CA ASN A 113 -1.17 -15.14 -34.09
C ASN A 113 0.23 -15.72 -34.33
N TYR A 114 1.08 -15.75 -33.30
CA TYR A 114 2.40 -16.40 -33.37
C TYR A 114 2.29 -17.90 -33.67
N LEU A 115 1.41 -18.62 -32.97
CA LEU A 115 1.18 -20.05 -33.23
C LEU A 115 0.64 -20.31 -34.65
N PHE A 116 -0.23 -19.44 -35.15
CA PHE A 116 -0.77 -19.55 -36.50
C PHE A 116 0.30 -19.25 -37.57
N ALA A 117 1.12 -18.22 -37.36
CA ALA A 117 2.21 -17.85 -38.27
C ALA A 117 3.29 -18.94 -38.34
N SER A 118 3.66 -19.52 -37.19
CA SER A 118 4.61 -20.64 -37.13
C SER A 118 4.06 -21.92 -37.77
N TYR A 119 2.76 -22.19 -37.64
CA TYR A 119 2.11 -23.31 -38.34
C TYR A 119 2.12 -23.14 -39.87
N LEU A 120 1.97 -21.91 -40.37
CA LEU A 120 1.99 -21.59 -41.81
C LEU A 120 3.40 -21.39 -42.40
N GLY A 121 4.45 -21.39 -41.56
CA GLY A 121 5.83 -21.18 -42.01
C GLY A 121 6.14 -19.77 -42.54
N VAL A 122 5.36 -18.77 -42.15
CA VAL A 122 5.53 -17.37 -42.59
C VAL A 122 6.49 -16.65 -41.64
N GLU A 123 7.74 -17.11 -41.59
CA GLU A 123 8.78 -16.58 -40.69
C GLU A 123 9.42 -15.28 -41.19
N HIS A 124 9.24 -14.93 -42.48
CA HIS A 124 10.04 -13.89 -43.15
C HIS A 124 9.34 -12.56 -43.43
N THR A 125 8.11 -12.35 -42.93
CA THR A 125 7.44 -11.06 -43.13
C THR A 125 7.79 -10.06 -42.04
N ALA A 126 8.39 -8.93 -42.41
CA ALA A 126 8.74 -7.79 -41.55
C ALA A 126 7.51 -6.99 -41.08
N ASN A 127 6.51 -7.68 -40.52
CA ASN A 127 5.27 -7.09 -40.03
C ASN A 127 5.40 -6.80 -38.54
N ALA A 128 5.14 -5.56 -38.13
CA ALA A 128 5.14 -5.17 -36.71
C ALA A 128 4.26 -6.08 -35.84
N LEU A 129 3.15 -6.58 -36.39
CA LEU A 129 2.25 -7.51 -35.70
C LEU A 129 2.92 -8.86 -35.36
N LEU A 130 3.77 -9.38 -36.26
CA LEU A 130 4.47 -10.64 -36.04
C LEU A 130 5.58 -10.46 -34.99
N THR A 131 6.33 -9.35 -35.06
CA THR A 131 7.32 -8.99 -34.03
C THR A 131 6.68 -8.85 -32.65
N MET A 132 5.53 -8.18 -32.57
CA MET A 132 4.77 -8.04 -31.32
C MET A 132 4.29 -9.40 -30.80
N SER A 133 3.79 -10.26 -31.69
CA SER A 133 3.32 -11.61 -31.35
C SER A 133 4.45 -12.50 -30.83
N HIS A 134 5.64 -12.42 -31.45
CA HIS A 134 6.86 -13.09 -30.99
C HIS A 134 7.27 -12.59 -29.60
N ALA A 135 7.28 -11.27 -29.38
CA ALA A 135 7.60 -10.69 -28.09
C ALA A 135 6.64 -11.13 -26.97
N ILE A 136 5.33 -11.19 -27.26
CA ILE A 136 4.32 -11.70 -26.32
C ILE A 136 4.56 -13.18 -26.01
N TYR A 137 4.81 -14.00 -27.03
CA TYR A 137 5.08 -15.42 -26.87
C TYR A 137 6.33 -15.68 -26.00
N ASP A 138 7.42 -14.99 -26.28
CA ASP A 138 8.67 -15.10 -25.51
C ASP A 138 8.47 -14.72 -24.04
N LEU A 139 7.85 -13.55 -23.79
CA LEU A 139 7.63 -13.06 -22.43
C LEU A 139 6.71 -14.00 -21.64
N LEU A 140 5.60 -14.44 -22.24
CA LEU A 140 4.67 -15.37 -21.58
C LEU A 140 5.33 -16.69 -21.27
N ASN A 141 6.02 -17.33 -22.22
CA ASN A 141 6.62 -18.63 -22.00
C ASN A 141 7.77 -18.58 -21.00
N THR A 142 8.55 -17.50 -20.99
CA THR A 142 9.61 -17.27 -20.00
C THR A 142 9.02 -17.14 -18.59
N MET A 143 7.93 -16.39 -18.44
CA MET A 143 7.30 -16.16 -17.13
C MET A 143 6.29 -17.23 -16.72
N ALA A 144 5.87 -18.14 -17.62
CA ALA A 144 4.76 -19.06 -17.39
C ALA A 144 4.95 -19.90 -16.12
N TRP A 145 6.14 -20.47 -15.94
CA TRP A 145 6.46 -21.24 -14.73
C TRP A 145 6.52 -20.37 -13.48
N GLY A 146 7.09 -19.16 -13.58
CA GLY A 146 7.11 -18.19 -12.49
C GLY A 146 5.69 -17.77 -12.06
N LEU A 147 4.80 -17.53 -13.02
CA LEU A 147 3.41 -17.17 -12.78
C LEU A 147 2.62 -18.32 -12.13
N VAL A 148 2.78 -19.55 -12.63
CA VAL A 148 2.11 -20.73 -12.04
C VAL A 148 2.55 -20.94 -10.60
N LEU A 149 3.86 -20.86 -10.34
CA LEU A 149 4.40 -20.98 -8.98
C LEU A 149 3.99 -19.81 -8.08
N GLY A 150 3.92 -18.59 -8.61
CA GLY A 150 3.45 -17.40 -7.91
C GLY A 150 1.98 -17.50 -7.49
N VAL A 151 1.09 -17.88 -8.42
CA VAL A 151 -0.34 -18.15 -8.12
C VAL A 151 -0.48 -19.24 -7.06
N PHE A 152 0.31 -20.31 -7.15
CA PHE A 152 0.34 -21.36 -6.13
C PHE A 152 0.78 -20.83 -4.77
N MET A 153 1.78 -19.94 -4.72
CA MET A 153 2.25 -19.36 -3.47
C MET A 153 1.26 -18.38 -2.83
N VAL A 154 0.64 -17.51 -3.64
CA VAL A 154 -0.44 -16.62 -3.18
C VAL A 154 -1.60 -17.45 -2.62
N ALA A 155 -1.95 -18.57 -3.27
CA ALA A 155 -2.94 -19.50 -2.75
C ALA A 155 -2.51 -20.12 -1.41
N LEU A 156 -1.23 -20.46 -1.23
CA LEU A 156 -0.72 -20.98 0.04
C LEU A 156 -0.76 -19.91 1.14
N LEU A 157 -0.37 -18.67 0.80
CA LEU A 157 -0.40 -17.53 1.71
C LEU A 157 -1.83 -17.13 2.11
N SER A 158 -2.82 -17.34 1.25
CA SER A 158 -4.23 -17.07 1.58
C SER A 158 -4.77 -17.98 2.70
N LYS A 159 -4.12 -19.13 2.95
CA LYS A 159 -4.42 -19.99 4.10
C LYS A 159 -3.76 -19.53 5.40
N VAL A 160 -2.78 -18.63 5.33
CA VAL A 160 -2.10 -18.11 6.52
C VAL A 160 -3.00 -17.05 7.16
N PRO A 161 -3.38 -17.21 8.45
CA PRO A 161 -4.20 -16.21 9.13
C PRO A 161 -3.46 -14.87 9.15
N ARG A 162 -4.14 -13.78 8.79
CA ARG A 162 -3.56 -12.42 8.84
C ARG A 162 -3.11 -12.07 10.25
N ASP A 163 -3.76 -12.60 11.29
CA ASP A 163 -3.36 -12.41 12.68
C ASP A 163 -1.99 -13.01 13.00
N LEU A 164 -1.62 -14.12 12.33
CA LEU A 164 -0.31 -14.75 12.47
C LEU A 164 0.79 -13.82 11.94
N VAL A 165 0.57 -13.24 10.76
CA VAL A 165 1.46 -12.26 10.14
C VAL A 165 1.61 -11.03 11.05
N MET A 166 0.48 -10.47 11.51
CA MET A 166 0.47 -9.29 12.38
C MET A 166 1.12 -9.55 13.75
N SER A 167 1.07 -10.78 14.26
CA SER A 167 1.74 -11.17 15.51
C SER A 167 3.25 -11.29 15.37
N VAL A 168 3.75 -11.76 14.22
CA VAL A 168 5.20 -11.83 13.91
C VAL A 168 5.80 -10.44 13.82
N LEU A 169 5.02 -9.48 13.32
CA LEU A 169 5.34 -8.07 13.16
C LEU A 169 5.43 -7.29 14.50
N GLY A 170 5.39 -7.98 15.65
CA GLY A 170 5.40 -7.41 16.99
C GLY A 170 6.30 -6.17 17.15
N THR A 171 5.78 -5.16 17.84
CA THR A 171 6.29 -3.79 17.94
C THR A 171 7.45 -3.64 18.92
N HIS A 172 8.49 -4.46 18.77
CA HIS A 172 9.74 -4.26 19.49
C HIS A 172 10.53 -3.17 18.77
N GLY A 173 10.86 -2.07 19.46
CA GLY A 173 11.67 -1.01 18.87
C GLY A 173 13.13 -1.44 18.64
N GLY A 174 13.87 -0.63 17.86
CA GLY A 174 15.30 -0.84 17.63
C GLY A 174 15.63 -1.78 16.46
N PHE A 175 16.91 -2.16 16.36
CA PHE A 175 17.45 -2.84 15.18
C PHE A 175 16.83 -4.23 14.92
N ASN A 176 16.59 -5.02 15.98
CA ASN A 176 15.93 -6.32 15.83
C ASN A 176 14.49 -6.19 15.35
N GLY A 177 13.79 -5.14 15.81
CA GLY A 177 12.47 -4.77 15.30
C GLY A 177 12.48 -4.39 13.83
N MET A 178 13.54 -3.71 13.38
CA MET A 178 13.74 -3.36 11.97
C MET A 178 13.94 -4.59 11.11
N LEU A 179 14.82 -5.51 11.51
CA LEU A 179 15.06 -6.76 10.78
C LEU A 179 13.79 -7.60 10.65
N ARG A 180 12.99 -7.68 11.72
CA ARG A 180 11.68 -8.37 11.69
C ARG A 180 10.70 -7.69 10.75
N ALA A 181 10.63 -6.36 10.77
CA ALA A 181 9.75 -5.60 9.87
C ALA A 181 10.15 -5.76 8.40
N THR A 182 11.44 -5.63 8.07
CA THR A 182 11.97 -5.90 6.73
C THR A 182 11.67 -7.33 6.32
N GLY A 183 12.00 -8.32 7.14
CA GLY A 183 11.75 -9.74 6.84
C GLY A 183 10.27 -10.05 6.63
N ALA A 184 9.38 -9.43 7.41
CA ALA A 184 7.94 -9.54 7.19
C ALA A 184 7.51 -8.92 5.85
N GLY A 185 8.07 -7.78 5.47
CA GLY A 185 7.83 -7.18 4.16
C GLY A 185 8.27 -8.09 3.01
N LEU A 186 9.47 -8.65 3.09
CA LEU A 186 10.01 -9.63 2.12
C LEU A 186 9.18 -10.92 2.02
N LEU A 187 8.36 -11.25 3.02
CA LEU A 187 7.57 -12.49 3.00
C LEU A 187 6.11 -12.24 2.61
N LEU A 188 5.62 -11.01 2.69
CA LEU A 188 4.23 -10.71 2.40
C LEU A 188 4.01 -10.46 0.92
N ASP A 189 3.33 -11.41 0.30
CA ASP A 189 2.85 -11.31 -1.08
C ASP A 189 1.53 -10.57 -1.16
N LEU A 190 1.59 -9.29 -0.78
CA LEU A 190 0.50 -8.34 -0.92
C LEU A 190 0.85 -7.38 -2.06
N CYS A 191 -0.14 -7.10 -2.91
CA CYS A 191 -0.02 -6.06 -3.94
C CYS A 191 0.33 -4.70 -3.32
N SER A 192 0.82 -3.75 -4.13
CA SER A 192 1.21 -2.40 -3.66
C SER A 192 0.15 -1.72 -2.78
N HIS A 193 -1.13 -1.91 -3.10
CA HIS A 193 -2.22 -1.36 -2.30
C HIS A 193 -2.46 -2.14 -1.00
N GLY A 194 -2.30 -3.47 -1.03
CA GLY A 194 -2.47 -4.34 0.12
C GLY A 194 -1.39 -4.14 1.18
N ILE A 195 -0.14 -3.94 0.75
CA ILE A 195 0.98 -3.73 1.68
C ILE A 195 0.86 -2.38 2.40
N LEU A 196 0.43 -1.33 1.70
CA LEU A 196 0.22 -0.02 2.31
C LEU A 196 -0.80 -0.06 3.45
N MET A 197 -1.89 -0.83 3.28
CA MET A 197 -2.89 -1.00 4.33
C MET A 197 -2.34 -1.74 5.55
N VAL A 198 -1.47 -2.74 5.34
CA VAL A 198 -0.79 -3.41 6.45
C VAL A 198 0.20 -2.46 7.13
N GLY A 199 0.98 -1.69 6.36
CA GLY A 199 1.91 -0.69 6.89
C GLY A 199 1.19 0.38 7.73
N ALA A 200 0.04 0.87 7.27
CA ALA A 200 -0.80 1.79 8.02
C ALA A 200 -1.30 1.17 9.34
N LYS A 201 -1.67 -0.12 9.34
CA LYS A 201 -2.04 -0.84 10.57
C LYS A 201 -0.87 -1.05 11.50
N LEU A 202 0.33 -1.29 11.00
CA LEU A 202 1.55 -1.35 11.83
C LEU A 202 1.84 0.00 12.50
N TYR A 203 1.65 1.09 11.76
CA TYR A 203 1.75 2.44 12.31
C TYR A 203 0.69 2.69 13.40
N GLU A 204 -0.57 2.34 13.17
CA GLU A 204 -1.65 2.46 14.18
C GLU A 204 -1.39 1.60 15.43
N ARG A 205 -0.67 0.48 15.30
CA ARG A 205 -0.28 -0.42 16.41
C ARG A 205 0.97 0.02 17.15
N GLY A 206 1.61 1.12 16.74
CA GLY A 206 2.76 1.69 17.42
C GLY A 206 4.14 1.22 16.93
N ALA A 207 4.23 0.62 15.75
CA ALA A 207 5.53 0.40 15.12
C ALA A 207 6.26 1.75 14.89
N SER A 208 7.58 1.79 15.01
CA SER A 208 8.34 3.01 14.71
C SER A 208 8.15 3.40 13.24
N ILE A 209 8.30 4.69 12.93
CA ILE A 209 8.23 5.15 11.53
C ILE A 209 9.29 4.44 10.70
N GLY A 210 10.50 4.26 11.23
CA GLY A 210 11.54 3.50 10.55
C GLY A 210 11.12 2.07 10.23
N GLN A 211 10.46 1.37 11.17
CA GLN A 211 9.97 0.00 10.94
C GLN A 211 8.93 -0.06 9.84
N VAL A 212 8.00 0.90 9.81
CA VAL A 212 6.98 1.00 8.76
C VAL A 212 7.63 1.26 7.40
N MET A 213 8.60 2.16 7.30
CA MET A 213 9.31 2.41 6.03
C MET A 213 10.13 1.21 5.57
N ALA A 214 10.85 0.56 6.49
CA ALA A 214 11.63 -0.64 6.18
C ALA A 214 10.73 -1.79 5.69
N PHE A 215 9.52 -1.91 6.24
CA PHE A 215 8.50 -2.85 5.78
C PHE A 215 7.97 -2.49 4.38
N LEU A 216 7.56 -1.23 4.18
CA LEU A 216 6.99 -0.77 2.91
C LEU A 216 8.00 -0.86 1.76
N ILE A 217 9.25 -0.46 1.97
CA ILE A 217 10.31 -0.50 0.93
C ILE A 217 10.70 -1.94 0.59
N ALA A 218 10.70 -2.85 1.56
CA ALA A 218 11.10 -4.24 1.38
C ALA A 218 10.11 -5.08 0.56
N SER A 219 8.81 -4.79 0.67
CA SER A 219 7.77 -5.70 0.19
C SER A 219 7.52 -5.72 -1.32
N PRO A 220 7.35 -4.57 -2.00
CA PRO A 220 6.71 -4.54 -3.32
C PRO A 220 7.55 -5.14 -4.46
N TRP A 221 8.83 -5.47 -4.28
CA TRP A 221 9.62 -6.16 -5.32
C TRP A 221 10.26 -7.45 -4.86
N ASN A 222 10.11 -7.77 -3.58
CA ASN A 222 10.60 -9.02 -3.01
C ASN A 222 9.46 -9.83 -2.42
N SER A 223 8.31 -9.86 -3.10
CA SER A 223 7.30 -10.87 -2.81
C SER A 223 7.71 -12.20 -3.41
N PHE A 224 7.32 -13.32 -2.79
CA PHE A 224 7.71 -14.63 -3.27
C PHE A 224 7.25 -14.88 -4.73
N SER A 225 6.04 -14.44 -5.09
CA SER A 225 5.56 -14.52 -6.47
C SER A 225 6.44 -13.73 -7.45
N LEU A 226 6.80 -12.49 -7.12
CA LEU A 226 7.65 -11.65 -7.96
C LEU A 226 9.08 -12.19 -8.07
N THR A 227 9.64 -12.67 -6.96
CA THR A 227 10.95 -13.31 -6.93
C THR A 227 11.03 -14.47 -7.93
N LEU A 228 10.00 -15.31 -7.99
CA LEU A 228 9.97 -16.43 -8.95
C LEU A 228 9.90 -15.97 -10.40
N ILE A 229 9.11 -14.92 -10.68
CA ILE A 229 9.03 -14.32 -12.03
C ILE A 229 10.39 -13.70 -12.40
N LEU A 230 11.04 -13.00 -11.47
CA LEU A 230 12.33 -12.36 -11.70
C LEU A 230 13.45 -13.39 -11.89
N ILE A 231 13.45 -14.50 -11.12
CA ILE A 231 14.36 -15.64 -11.33
C ILE A 231 14.22 -16.18 -12.75
N ALA A 232 13.00 -16.29 -13.27
CA ALA A 232 12.76 -16.76 -14.63
C ALA A 232 13.26 -15.77 -15.70
N LEU A 233 13.24 -14.46 -15.43
CA LEU A 233 13.57 -13.41 -16.40
C LEU A 233 15.04 -13.02 -16.44
N ILE A 234 15.66 -12.77 -15.29
CA ILE A 234 17.05 -12.27 -15.19
C ILE A 234 18.00 -13.28 -14.54
N GLY A 235 17.46 -14.40 -14.05
CA GLY A 235 18.23 -15.46 -13.41
C GLY A 235 18.33 -15.34 -11.89
N PHE A 236 18.67 -16.46 -11.27
CA PHE A 236 18.71 -16.63 -9.81
C PHE A 236 19.73 -15.74 -9.11
N GLY A 237 20.97 -15.66 -9.63
CA GLY A 237 22.05 -14.90 -9.00
C GLY A 237 21.74 -13.40 -8.89
N TRP A 238 21.29 -12.80 -9.99
CA TRP A 238 20.92 -11.39 -10.02
C TRP A 238 19.67 -11.08 -9.19
N THR A 239 18.71 -12.00 -9.18
CA THR A 239 17.51 -11.85 -8.37
C THR A 239 17.85 -11.80 -6.88
N ILE A 240 18.71 -12.70 -6.38
CA ILE A 240 19.18 -12.65 -4.98
C ILE A 240 19.93 -11.35 -4.70
N ALA A 241 20.78 -10.88 -5.62
CA ALA A 241 21.47 -9.61 -5.46
C ALA A 241 20.49 -8.44 -5.31
N PHE A 242 19.45 -8.36 -6.14
CA PHE A 242 18.42 -7.32 -6.06
C PHE A 242 17.68 -7.37 -4.72
N ILE A 243 17.34 -8.57 -4.25
CA ILE A 243 16.65 -8.78 -2.97
C ILE A 243 17.51 -8.34 -1.78
N LEU A 244 18.78 -8.72 -1.76
CA LEU A 244 19.68 -8.34 -0.68
C LEU A 244 19.93 -6.83 -0.67
N LEU A 245 20.13 -6.24 -1.85
CA LEU A 245 20.36 -4.79 -1.97
C LEU A 245 19.12 -3.98 -1.60
N SER A 246 17.92 -4.41 -2.01
CA SER A 246 16.67 -3.75 -1.60
C SER A 246 16.44 -3.87 -0.09
N ALA A 247 16.73 -5.02 0.52
CA ALA A 247 16.66 -5.20 1.97
C ALA A 247 17.65 -4.29 2.71
N VAL A 248 18.87 -4.11 2.19
CA VAL A 248 19.86 -3.17 2.74
C VAL A 248 19.33 -1.74 2.66
N ILE A 249 18.77 -1.30 1.52
CA ILE A 249 18.17 0.02 1.37
C ILE A 249 16.99 0.21 2.34
N ALA A 250 16.15 -0.80 2.50
CA ALA A 250 15.00 -0.76 3.40
C ALA A 250 15.44 -0.56 4.87
N ILE A 251 16.44 -1.33 5.33
CA ILE A 251 17.00 -1.21 6.68
C ILE A 251 17.70 0.12 6.86
N ALA A 252 18.56 0.52 5.91
CA ALA A 252 19.29 1.79 5.98
C ALA A 252 18.31 2.99 6.04
N THR A 253 17.29 2.98 5.19
CA THR A 253 16.23 3.99 5.19
C THR A 253 15.47 3.99 6.51
N GLY A 254 15.05 2.83 7.02
CA GLY A 254 14.36 2.73 8.30
C GLY A 254 15.19 3.30 9.47
N LEU A 255 16.50 3.00 9.50
CA LEU A 255 17.42 3.55 10.49
C LEU A 255 17.58 5.07 10.36
N MET A 256 17.60 5.59 9.14
CA MET A 256 17.62 7.03 8.88
C MET A 256 16.34 7.70 9.40
N PHE A 257 15.17 7.13 9.14
CA PHE A 257 13.90 7.64 9.68
C PHE A 257 13.89 7.66 11.21
N ASP A 258 14.30 6.57 11.86
CA ASP A 258 14.39 6.52 13.33
C ASP A 258 15.41 7.53 13.87
N ALA A 259 16.53 7.74 13.18
CA ALA A 259 17.51 8.77 13.56
C ALA A 259 16.94 10.19 13.42
N LEU A 260 16.16 10.47 12.38
CA LEU A 260 15.50 11.76 12.18
C LEU A 260 14.40 12.02 13.22
N VAL A 261 13.70 10.98 13.66
CA VAL A 261 12.74 11.07 14.77
C VAL A 261 13.47 11.37 16.08
N LYS A 262 14.59 10.66 16.38
CA LYS A 262 15.42 10.92 17.57
C LYS A 262 15.98 12.34 17.61
N ARG A 263 16.30 12.92 16.44
CA ARG A 263 16.75 14.30 16.28
C ARG A 263 15.62 15.35 16.35
N GLY A 264 14.36 14.93 16.42
CA GLY A 264 13.20 15.82 16.45
C GLY A 264 12.85 16.46 15.09
N THR A 265 13.48 16.00 13.99
CA THR A 265 13.16 16.49 12.63
C THR A 265 11.82 15.94 12.15
N LEU A 266 11.53 14.68 12.48
CA LEU A 266 10.26 14.01 12.18
C LEU A 266 9.49 13.75 13.48
N PRO A 267 8.14 13.86 13.47
CA PRO A 267 7.33 13.54 14.65
C PRO A 267 7.42 12.04 14.93
N ALA A 268 7.45 11.65 16.20
CA ALA A 268 7.37 10.25 16.59
C ALA A 268 5.95 9.70 16.36
N ASN A 269 5.83 8.37 16.28
CA ASN A 269 4.51 7.74 16.24
C ASN A 269 3.79 7.96 17.58
N PRO A 270 2.62 8.63 17.60
CA PRO A 270 1.87 8.87 18.84
C PRO A 270 1.12 7.62 19.32
N ASN A 271 0.96 6.60 18.46
CA ASN A 271 0.27 5.38 18.81
C ASN A 271 1.21 4.48 19.61
N SER A 272 0.73 3.98 20.74
CA SER A 272 1.36 2.89 21.48
C SER A 272 0.24 1.98 21.94
N THR A 273 0.01 0.90 21.20
CA THR A 273 -0.76 -0.21 21.78
C THR A 273 0.24 -1.14 22.43
N PRO A 274 0.32 -1.23 23.77
CA PRO A 274 1.07 -2.30 24.39
C PRO A 274 0.46 -3.61 23.89
N LEU A 275 1.24 -4.37 23.14
CA LEU A 275 0.88 -5.74 22.80
C LEU A 275 1.21 -6.58 24.04
N ASP A 276 0.30 -7.45 24.45
CA ASP A 276 0.63 -8.48 25.42
C ASP A 276 1.81 -9.30 24.89
N ASP A 277 2.94 -9.26 25.59
CA ASP A 277 4.17 -10.00 25.26
C ASP A 277 3.98 -11.53 25.28
N ASP A 278 2.77 -12.00 25.65
CA ASP A 278 2.44 -13.40 25.94
C ASP A 278 1.76 -14.13 24.76
N PHE A 279 1.83 -13.60 23.53
CA PHE A 279 1.33 -14.32 22.36
C PHE A 279 2.33 -15.38 21.88
N GLN A 280 2.02 -16.65 22.14
CA GLN A 280 2.81 -17.77 21.64
C GLN A 280 2.49 -18.07 20.17
N PHE A 281 3.36 -17.60 19.27
CA PHE A 281 3.26 -17.80 17.81
C PHE A 281 3.11 -19.28 17.40
N TRP A 282 3.91 -20.17 18.00
CA TRP A 282 3.99 -21.58 17.60
C TRP A 282 2.69 -22.38 17.86
N PRO A 283 2.04 -22.28 19.03
CA PRO A 283 0.72 -22.87 19.27
C PRO A 283 -0.36 -22.36 18.31
N ALA A 284 -0.38 -21.05 18.03
CA ALA A 284 -1.36 -20.44 17.11
C ALA A 284 -1.14 -20.90 15.66
N ALA A 285 0.12 -20.94 15.19
CA ALA A 285 0.49 -21.45 13.87
C ALA A 285 0.08 -22.92 13.70
N ARG A 286 0.33 -23.75 14.73
CA ARG A 286 0.03 -25.18 14.70
C ARG A 286 -1.47 -25.45 14.68
N THR A 287 -2.26 -24.64 15.38
CA THR A 287 -3.72 -24.75 15.38
C THR A 287 -4.32 -24.30 14.04
N ALA A 288 -3.79 -23.23 13.45
CA ALA A 288 -4.18 -22.77 12.12
C ALA A 288 -3.84 -23.78 11.02
N LEU A 289 -2.65 -24.40 11.07
CA LEU A 289 -2.29 -25.48 10.14
C LEU A 289 -3.15 -26.74 10.33
N ALA A 290 -3.47 -27.10 11.58
CA ALA A 290 -4.25 -28.30 11.90
C ALA A 290 -5.73 -28.20 11.46
N GLN A 291 -6.27 -27.00 11.31
CA GLN A 291 -7.62 -26.76 10.79
C GLN A 291 -7.70 -26.75 9.26
N GLY A 292 -6.59 -27.00 8.55
CA GLY A 292 -6.57 -27.14 7.10
C GLY A 292 -7.44 -28.32 6.66
N ASN A 293 -8.64 -28.05 6.13
CA ASN A 293 -9.47 -29.08 5.50
C ASN A 293 -8.81 -29.56 4.19
N TYR A 294 -8.01 -30.62 4.26
CA TYR A 294 -7.40 -31.32 3.11
C TYR A 294 -8.39 -32.21 2.34
N THR A 295 -9.66 -31.82 2.30
CA THR A 295 -10.71 -32.52 1.55
C THR A 295 -10.61 -32.16 0.07
N ARG A 296 -11.07 -33.04 -0.83
CA ARG A 296 -11.10 -32.78 -2.29
C ARG A 296 -11.85 -31.48 -2.65
N ALA A 297 -12.90 -31.15 -1.89
CA ALA A 297 -13.60 -29.87 -1.99
C ALA A 297 -12.73 -28.67 -1.56
N GLY A 298 -11.92 -28.83 -0.50
CA GLY A 298 -10.98 -27.82 -0.02
C GLY A 298 -9.83 -27.56 -1.00
N TRP A 299 -9.41 -28.55 -1.79
CA TRP A 299 -8.42 -28.35 -2.86
C TRP A 299 -9.00 -27.54 -4.04
N TRP A 300 -10.24 -27.82 -4.44
CA TRP A 300 -10.91 -27.02 -5.48
C TRP A 300 -11.18 -25.59 -5.01
N GLN A 301 -11.53 -25.42 -3.75
CA GLN A 301 -11.70 -24.10 -3.13
C GLN A 301 -10.37 -23.36 -3.05
N PHE A 302 -9.28 -24.03 -2.68
CA PHE A 302 -7.93 -23.46 -2.71
C PHE A 302 -7.51 -22.96 -4.10
N VAL A 303 -7.76 -23.74 -5.15
CA VAL A 303 -7.46 -23.30 -6.53
C VAL A 303 -8.32 -22.10 -6.91
N LYS A 304 -9.62 -22.13 -6.59
CA LYS A 304 -10.52 -21.00 -6.85
C LYS A 304 -10.09 -19.74 -6.12
N ASP A 305 -9.71 -19.86 -4.86
CA ASP A 305 -9.28 -18.75 -4.02
C ASP A 305 -7.93 -18.20 -4.52
N GLY A 306 -6.97 -19.08 -4.85
CA GLY A 306 -5.71 -18.70 -5.48
C GLY A 306 -5.90 -17.93 -6.77
N VAL A 307 -6.67 -18.47 -7.72
CA VAL A 307 -6.98 -17.79 -8.99
C VAL A 307 -7.68 -16.46 -8.73
N ARG A 308 -8.63 -16.41 -7.77
CA ARG A 308 -9.40 -15.21 -7.44
C ARG A 308 -8.51 -14.08 -6.93
N GLU A 309 -7.60 -14.39 -6.00
CA GLU A 309 -6.65 -13.43 -5.41
C GLU A 309 -5.60 -13.01 -6.45
N SER A 310 -5.09 -13.95 -7.25
CA SER A 310 -4.13 -13.65 -8.31
C SER A 310 -4.71 -12.87 -9.49
N ARG A 311 -6.03 -12.65 -9.59
CA ARG A 311 -6.61 -11.83 -10.67
C ARG A 311 -6.01 -10.44 -10.74
N MET A 312 -5.68 -9.85 -9.60
CA MET A 312 -5.06 -8.52 -9.56
C MET A 312 -3.63 -8.57 -10.13
N VAL A 313 -2.83 -9.56 -9.75
CA VAL A 313 -1.48 -9.79 -10.27
C VAL A 313 -1.53 -10.02 -11.79
N ILE A 314 -2.39 -10.95 -12.23
CA ILE A 314 -2.54 -11.29 -13.66
C ILE A 314 -2.97 -10.06 -14.46
N ARG A 315 -3.90 -9.24 -13.95
CA ARG A 315 -4.35 -8.02 -14.63
C ARG A 315 -3.20 -7.10 -15.00
N TRP A 316 -2.33 -6.83 -14.04
CA TRP A 316 -1.23 -5.90 -14.23
C TRP A 316 -0.06 -6.54 -14.98
N LEU A 317 0.19 -7.83 -14.77
CA LEU A 317 1.19 -8.58 -15.54
C LEU A 317 0.83 -8.63 -17.03
N MET A 318 -0.43 -8.92 -17.38
CA MET A 318 -0.88 -8.94 -18.78
C MET A 318 -0.73 -7.56 -19.44
N PHE A 319 -1.08 -6.50 -18.71
CA PHE A 319 -0.84 -5.13 -19.18
C PHE A 319 0.65 -4.85 -19.39
N GLY A 320 1.50 -5.25 -18.44
CA GLY A 320 2.95 -5.12 -18.52
C GLY A 320 3.56 -5.86 -19.70
N ILE A 321 3.09 -7.09 -19.98
CA ILE A 321 3.54 -7.88 -21.15
C ILE A 321 3.16 -7.19 -22.46
N LEU A 322 1.94 -6.66 -22.58
CA LEU A 322 1.57 -5.90 -23.78
C LEU A 322 2.41 -4.64 -23.94
N LEU A 323 2.62 -3.89 -22.87
CA LEU A 323 3.43 -2.68 -22.91
C LEU A 323 4.88 -3.00 -23.27
N ALA A 324 5.47 -4.05 -22.69
CA ALA A 324 6.81 -4.51 -23.04
C ALA A 324 6.90 -5.00 -24.50
N ALA A 325 5.89 -5.73 -24.99
CA ALA A 325 5.83 -6.17 -26.39
C ALA A 325 5.70 -5.00 -27.37
N LEU A 326 4.92 -3.97 -27.03
CA LEU A 326 4.83 -2.72 -27.79
C LEU A 326 6.20 -2.03 -27.82
N ILE A 327 6.88 -1.90 -26.68
CA ILE A 327 8.23 -1.33 -26.61
C ILE A 327 9.23 -2.13 -27.46
N ARG A 328 9.22 -3.47 -27.38
CA ARG A 328 10.05 -4.35 -28.21
C ARG A 328 9.80 -4.17 -29.71
N THR A 329 8.55 -3.90 -30.09
CA THR A 329 8.14 -3.74 -31.49
C THR A 329 8.48 -2.37 -32.06
N PHE A 330 8.27 -1.31 -31.29
CA PHE A 330 8.42 0.07 -31.77
C PHE A 330 9.77 0.71 -31.43
N VAL A 331 10.52 0.16 -30.47
CA VAL A 331 11.82 0.69 -30.05
C VAL A 331 12.93 -0.30 -30.41
N PRO A 332 13.75 0.00 -31.45
CA PRO A 332 14.88 -0.83 -31.82
C PRO A 332 15.89 -0.98 -30.67
N PRO A 333 16.64 -2.10 -30.63
CA PRO A 333 17.61 -2.36 -29.56
C PRO A 333 18.68 -1.27 -29.40
N ASP A 334 19.14 -0.65 -30.48
CA ASP A 334 20.17 0.40 -30.45
C ASP A 334 19.69 1.64 -29.69
N TYR A 335 18.48 2.13 -30.00
CA TYR A 335 17.88 3.25 -29.27
C TYR A 335 17.58 2.87 -27.81
N PHE A 336 17.08 1.66 -27.59
CA PHE A 336 16.76 1.20 -26.23
C PHE A 336 18.02 1.15 -25.35
N SER A 337 19.12 0.58 -25.84
CA SER A 337 20.40 0.54 -25.13
C SER A 337 21.05 1.93 -24.98
N GLN A 338 20.88 2.83 -25.95
CA GLN A 338 21.38 4.21 -25.84
C GLN A 338 20.67 4.99 -24.72
N TYR A 339 19.34 4.87 -24.61
CA TYR A 339 18.55 5.63 -23.64
C TYR A 339 18.38 4.94 -22.28
N PHE A 340 18.44 3.61 -22.21
CA PHE A 340 18.28 2.83 -20.97
C PHE A 340 19.53 2.05 -20.56
N GLY A 341 20.65 2.21 -21.27
CA GLY A 341 21.92 1.51 -21.00
C GLY A 341 22.63 1.96 -19.72
N PRO A 342 23.74 1.30 -19.35
CA PRO A 342 24.43 1.44 -18.05
C PRO A 342 25.24 2.75 -17.92
N THR A 343 24.62 3.88 -18.25
CA THR A 343 25.20 5.23 -18.14
C THR A 343 24.41 6.08 -17.15
N ALA A 344 25.01 7.16 -16.65
CA ALA A 344 24.31 8.08 -15.74
C ALA A 344 23.07 8.72 -16.40
N LEU A 345 23.15 9.05 -17.70
CA LEU A 345 22.01 9.55 -18.47
C LEU A 345 20.92 8.47 -18.58
N GLY A 346 21.31 7.23 -18.90
CA GLY A 346 20.37 6.13 -19.03
C GLY A 346 19.66 5.80 -17.72
N LEU A 347 20.40 5.86 -16.61
CA LEU A 347 19.81 5.76 -15.28
C LEU A 347 18.81 6.89 -15.03
N ALA A 348 19.16 8.15 -15.30
CA ALA A 348 18.24 9.28 -15.12
C ALA A 348 16.94 9.13 -15.92
N VAL A 349 17.03 8.74 -17.20
CA VAL A 349 15.86 8.44 -18.05
C VAL A 349 15.03 7.31 -17.46
N THR A 350 15.69 6.26 -16.96
CA THR A 350 15.04 5.11 -16.32
C THR A 350 14.24 5.51 -15.07
N LEU A 351 14.80 6.35 -14.20
CA LEU A 351 14.13 6.81 -12.97
C LEU A 351 12.93 7.72 -13.28
N ILE A 352 13.05 8.58 -14.31
CA ILE A 352 11.93 9.41 -14.80
C ILE A 352 10.83 8.51 -15.35
N ALA A 353 11.18 7.53 -16.18
CA ALA A 353 10.21 6.58 -16.74
C ALA A 353 9.50 5.77 -15.64
N ALA A 354 10.24 5.31 -14.62
CA ALA A 354 9.67 4.60 -13.47
C ALA A 354 8.65 5.45 -12.72
N THR A 355 8.97 6.73 -12.51
CA THR A 355 8.09 7.68 -11.80
C THR A 355 6.83 8.02 -12.61
N VAL A 356 6.92 8.09 -13.94
CA VAL A 356 5.79 8.46 -14.81
C VAL A 356 4.88 7.27 -15.11
N LEU A 357 5.45 6.08 -15.33
CA LEU A 357 4.67 4.91 -15.73
C LEU A 357 3.81 4.36 -14.60
N GLU A 358 4.23 4.53 -13.35
CA GLU A 358 3.50 4.13 -12.13
C GLU A 358 2.71 2.84 -12.31
N VAL A 359 3.45 1.79 -12.66
CA VAL A 359 2.89 0.45 -12.78
C VAL A 359 3.31 -0.31 -11.54
N CYS A 360 2.34 -0.97 -10.91
CA CYS A 360 2.64 -1.89 -9.83
C CYS A 360 3.69 -2.91 -10.27
N SER A 361 4.37 -3.45 -9.27
CA SER A 361 5.57 -4.26 -9.42
C SER A 361 5.51 -5.42 -10.40
N GLU A 362 4.35 -6.05 -10.48
CA GLU A 362 4.05 -7.18 -11.36
C GLU A 362 4.02 -6.75 -12.83
N GLY A 363 3.48 -5.56 -13.13
CA GLY A 363 3.39 -5.05 -14.49
C GLY A 363 4.67 -4.35 -14.97
N SER A 364 5.51 -3.88 -14.06
CA SER A 364 6.82 -3.27 -14.36
C SER A 364 7.95 -4.30 -14.50
N THR A 365 7.80 -5.50 -13.94
CA THR A 365 8.79 -6.59 -14.03
C THR A 365 9.20 -6.94 -15.48
N PRO A 366 8.29 -7.10 -16.46
CA PRO A 366 8.66 -7.33 -17.86
C PRO A 366 9.53 -6.21 -18.45
N ILE A 367 9.24 -4.95 -18.10
CA ILE A 367 9.99 -3.78 -18.59
C ILE A 367 11.37 -3.72 -17.93
N ALA A 368 11.45 -3.99 -16.63
CA ALA A 368 12.71 -4.08 -15.92
C ALA A 368 13.61 -5.21 -16.46
N ALA A 369 13.02 -6.36 -16.81
CA ALA A 369 13.73 -7.46 -17.45
C ALA A 369 14.27 -7.06 -18.84
N ASP A 370 13.53 -6.24 -19.59
CA ASP A 370 14.01 -5.66 -20.85
C ASP A 370 15.19 -4.71 -20.62
N ILE A 371 15.12 -3.81 -19.64
CA ILE A 371 16.24 -2.93 -19.27
C ILE A 371 17.47 -3.78 -18.87
N PHE A 372 17.24 -4.86 -18.14
CA PHE A 372 18.31 -5.78 -17.73
C PHE A 372 18.95 -6.48 -18.92
N THR A 373 18.15 -7.11 -19.79
CA THR A 373 18.63 -8.02 -20.84
C THR A 373 18.93 -7.32 -22.16
N ARG A 374 18.08 -6.38 -22.60
CA ARG A 374 18.21 -5.68 -23.89
C ARG A 374 19.08 -4.44 -23.81
N ALA A 375 19.03 -3.70 -22.70
CA ALA A 375 19.92 -2.55 -22.48
C ALA A 375 21.21 -2.90 -21.73
N ALA A 376 21.38 -4.16 -21.33
CA ALA A 376 22.53 -4.66 -20.56
C ALA A 376 22.84 -3.78 -19.32
N ALA A 377 21.79 -3.31 -18.64
CA ALA A 377 21.88 -2.32 -17.58
C ALA A 377 21.23 -2.85 -16.29
N PRO A 378 21.88 -3.77 -15.55
CA PRO A 378 21.30 -4.36 -14.35
C PRO A 378 21.02 -3.33 -13.25
N GLY A 379 21.86 -2.30 -13.13
CA GLY A 379 21.63 -1.22 -12.18
C GLY A 379 20.44 -0.35 -12.54
N ASN A 380 20.22 -0.09 -13.83
CA ASN A 380 19.03 0.64 -14.27
C ASN A 380 17.76 -0.19 -14.07
N SER A 381 17.82 -1.50 -14.31
CA SER A 381 16.72 -2.41 -14.02
C SER A 381 16.34 -2.37 -12.54
N PHE A 382 17.33 -2.51 -11.65
CA PHE A 382 17.14 -2.35 -10.20
C PHE A 382 16.56 -0.98 -9.84
N GLY A 383 17.11 0.09 -10.43
CA GLY A 383 16.64 1.46 -10.24
C GLY A 383 15.19 1.65 -10.68
N PHE A 384 14.79 1.09 -11.83
CA PHE A 384 13.42 1.15 -12.34
C PHE A 384 12.43 0.55 -11.34
N LEU A 385 12.76 -0.64 -10.82
CA LEU A 385 11.95 -1.32 -9.81
C LEU A 385 11.89 -0.45 -8.54
N MET A 386 13.03 -0.18 -7.89
CA MET A 386 13.03 0.51 -6.60
C MET A 386 12.44 1.93 -6.65
N THR A 387 12.68 2.68 -7.73
CA THR A 387 12.13 4.02 -7.87
C THR A 387 10.63 4.03 -7.99
N GLY A 388 10.05 3.12 -8.79
CA GLY A 388 8.60 3.07 -9.01
C GLY A 388 7.80 3.00 -7.71
N VAL A 389 8.30 2.31 -6.69
CA VAL A 389 7.67 2.25 -5.36
C VAL A 389 7.93 3.50 -4.54
N SER A 390 9.18 3.97 -4.50
CA SER A 390 9.49 5.15 -3.70
C SER A 390 8.79 6.44 -4.14
N THR A 391 8.39 6.53 -5.42
CA THR A 391 7.77 7.72 -6.02
C THR A 391 6.30 7.52 -6.38
N ASP A 392 5.70 6.39 -6.03
CA ASP A 392 4.28 6.12 -6.26
C ASP A 392 3.42 7.13 -5.48
N TYR A 393 2.60 7.93 -6.18
CA TYR A 393 1.79 8.96 -5.51
C TYR A 393 0.73 8.33 -4.60
N THR A 394 0.26 7.11 -4.91
CA THR A 394 -0.69 6.38 -4.07
C THR A 394 -0.04 5.98 -2.76
N GLU A 395 1.21 5.53 -2.79
CA GLU A 395 2.01 5.24 -1.59
C GLU A 395 2.24 6.50 -0.76
N ILE A 396 2.67 7.59 -1.39
CA ILE A 396 2.87 8.88 -0.71
C ILE A 396 1.57 9.38 -0.07
N MET A 397 0.45 9.29 -0.79
CA MET A 397 -0.85 9.77 -0.30
C MET A 397 -1.39 8.92 0.85
N VAL A 398 -1.36 7.59 0.72
CA VAL A 398 -1.81 6.67 1.78
C VAL A 398 -0.92 6.79 3.01
N LEU A 399 0.40 6.92 2.83
CA LEU A 399 1.33 7.13 3.93
C LEU A 399 1.08 8.46 4.64
N LYS A 400 0.80 9.52 3.89
CA LYS A 400 0.42 10.82 4.43
C LYS A 400 -0.91 10.74 5.19
N ASP A 401 -1.89 9.98 4.73
CA ASP A 401 -3.17 9.83 5.42
C ASP A 401 -3.04 8.96 6.69
N ALA A 402 -2.24 7.89 6.64
CA ALA A 402 -1.96 7.03 7.80
C ALA A 402 -1.16 7.75 8.89
N THR A 403 -0.12 8.51 8.50
CA THR A 403 0.76 9.22 9.45
C THR A 403 0.26 10.63 9.80
N ARG A 404 -0.74 11.14 9.07
CA ARG A 404 -1.23 12.52 9.11
C ARG A 404 -0.14 13.58 8.92
N SER A 405 0.95 13.24 8.22
CA SER A 405 2.12 14.10 8.06
C SER A 405 2.71 14.03 6.66
N TRP A 406 2.65 15.16 5.95
CA TRP A 406 3.35 15.33 4.66
C TRP A 406 4.87 15.21 4.78
N LYS A 407 5.44 15.57 5.94
CA LYS A 407 6.87 15.46 6.19
C LYS A 407 7.31 14.00 6.13
N ILE A 408 6.57 13.10 6.77
CA ILE A 408 6.94 11.67 6.77
C ILE A 408 6.84 11.11 5.34
N ALA A 409 5.75 11.41 4.64
CA ALA A 409 5.51 10.89 3.30
C ALA A 409 6.54 11.38 2.26
N LEU A 410 6.87 12.67 2.24
CA LEU A 410 7.84 13.23 1.29
C LEU A 410 9.30 12.86 1.62
N PHE A 411 9.59 12.48 2.86
CA PHE A 411 10.91 11.97 3.21
C PHE A 411 11.17 10.56 2.64
N LEU A 412 10.13 9.81 2.27
CA LEU A 412 10.29 8.48 1.67
C LEU A 412 11.11 8.55 0.36
N PRO A 413 10.69 9.25 -0.70
CA PRO A 413 11.49 9.39 -1.92
C PRO A 413 12.80 10.14 -1.66
N LEU A 414 12.79 11.14 -0.77
CA LEU A 414 13.97 11.94 -0.47
C LEU A 414 15.13 11.10 0.09
N LEU A 415 14.84 10.12 0.95
CA LEU A 415 15.87 9.27 1.55
C LEU A 415 16.18 8.04 0.69
N THR A 416 15.18 7.47 0.01
CA THR A 416 15.36 6.23 -0.79
C THR A 416 16.03 6.48 -2.14
N LEU A 417 15.63 7.52 -2.90
CA LEU A 417 16.13 7.73 -4.26
C LEU A 417 17.66 7.90 -4.34
N PRO A 418 18.33 8.66 -3.45
CA PRO A 418 19.79 8.75 -3.47
C PRO A 418 20.46 7.39 -3.27
N GLN A 419 19.92 6.56 -2.38
CA GLN A 419 20.43 5.21 -2.13
C GLN A 419 20.24 4.31 -3.35
N VAL A 420 19.06 4.37 -3.99
CA VAL A 420 18.76 3.63 -5.22
C VAL A 420 19.73 4.03 -6.34
N VAL A 421 19.97 5.34 -6.52
CA VAL A 421 20.94 5.84 -7.53
C VAL A 421 22.34 5.30 -7.27
N VAL A 422 22.82 5.36 -6.02
CA VAL A 422 24.15 4.85 -5.67
C VAL A 422 24.26 3.36 -5.96
N VAL A 423 23.28 2.56 -5.52
CA VAL A 423 23.29 1.11 -5.75
C VAL A 423 23.18 0.78 -7.24
N ALA A 424 22.35 1.50 -8.00
CA ALA A 424 22.23 1.33 -9.45
C ALA A 424 23.55 1.62 -10.18
N LEU A 425 24.25 2.70 -9.82
CA LEU A 425 25.57 3.01 -10.39
C LEU A 425 26.60 1.92 -10.08
N VAL A 426 26.60 1.41 -8.85
CA VAL A 426 27.47 0.31 -8.43
C VAL A 426 27.18 -0.96 -9.24
N LEU A 427 25.91 -1.33 -9.40
CA LEU A 427 25.49 -2.51 -10.18
C LEU A 427 25.86 -2.40 -11.66
N ASN A 428 25.72 -1.21 -12.27
CA ASN A 428 26.15 -0.97 -13.64
C ASN A 428 27.67 -1.11 -13.78
N GLY A 429 28.45 -0.70 -12.77
CA GLY A 429 29.90 -0.87 -12.74
C GLY A 429 30.36 -2.33 -12.72
N PHE A 430 29.61 -3.22 -12.06
CA PHE A 430 29.90 -4.67 -12.07
C PHE A 430 29.49 -5.39 -13.36
N SER A 431 28.67 -4.75 -14.18
CA SER A 431 28.17 -5.28 -15.46
C SER A 431 29.10 -4.96 -16.65
N SER A 432 30.10 -4.10 -16.44
CA SER A 432 30.97 -3.55 -17.49
C SER A 432 32.22 -4.41 -17.72
#